data_AF-A0ABD3UR84-F1
#
_entry.id   AF-A0ABD3UR84-F1
#
_cell.length_a   1.000
_cell.length_b   1.000
_cell.length_c   1.000
_cell.angle_alpha   90.00
_cell.angle_beta   90.00
_cell.angle_gamma   90.00
#
_symmetry.space_group_name_H-M   'P 1'
#
loop_
_entity.id
_entity.type
_entity.pdbx_description
1 polymer ?
#
loop_
_entity_poly.entity_id
_entity_poly.type
_entity_poly.pdbx_seq_one_letter_code
_entity_poly.pdbx_strand_id
1 'polypeptide(L)' 'WNEWSPWSACSHSCGGGFQIRDRMCNGGVNSDCDGLSYDSRECTVIPCS' A
#
# COMPACT_ATOMS: atom_id res chain seq x y z
N TRP A 1 12.04 8.57 -3.40
CA TRP A 1 10.66 8.11 -3.65
C TRP A 1 9.68 9.28 -3.66
N ASN A 2 8.63 9.21 -4.48
CA ASN A 2 7.48 10.11 -4.41
C ASN A 2 6.63 9.80 -3.17
N GLU A 3 5.64 10.65 -2.93
CA GLU A 3 4.61 10.36 -1.94
C GLU A 3 3.94 9.01 -2.23
N TRP A 4 3.55 8.35 -1.15
CA TRP A 4 2.77 7.12 -1.25
C TRP A 4 1.39 7.42 -1.83
N SER A 5 0.94 6.57 -2.74
CA SER A 5 -0.45 6.48 -3.14
C SER A 5 -1.33 6.24 -1.90
N PRO A 6 -2.61 6.71 -1.93
CA PRO A 6 -3.57 6.34 -0.92
C PRO A 6 -3.67 4.83 -0.77
N TRP A 7 -3.95 4.36 0.45
CA TRP A 7 -4.24 2.95 0.68
C TRP A 7 -5.43 2.50 -0.17
N SER A 8 -5.29 1.32 -0.77
CA SER A 8 -6.39 0.65 -1.46
C SER A 8 -7.56 0.40 -0.51
N ALA A 9 -8.73 0.09 -1.08
CA ALA A 9 -9.80 -0.50 -0.31
C ALA A 9 -9.31 -1.78 0.39
N CYS A 10 -9.94 -2.11 1.52
CA CYS A 10 -9.67 -3.37 2.22
C CYS A 10 -10.04 -4.52 1.29
N SER A 11 -9.20 -5.55 1.22
CA SER A 11 -9.42 -6.72 0.37
C SER A 11 -10.75 -7.40 0.66
N HIS A 12 -11.22 -7.32 1.91
CA HIS A 12 -12.49 -7.84 2.36
C HIS A 12 -13.44 -6.72 2.74
N SER A 13 -14.73 -6.94 2.49
CA SER A 13 -15.81 -6.07 2.94
C SER A 13 -16.27 -6.37 4.37
N CYS A 14 -15.88 -7.52 4.94
CA CYS A 14 -16.11 -7.86 6.34
C CYS A 14 -14.90 -8.61 6.96
N GLY A 15 -14.82 -8.63 8.29
CA GLY A 15 -13.74 -9.26 9.05
C GLY A 15 -12.41 -8.52 8.93
N GLY A 16 -11.32 -9.29 8.90
CA GLY A 16 -9.97 -8.79 8.62
C GLY A 16 -9.60 -8.99 7.16
N GLY A 17 -8.83 -8.06 6.60
CA GLY A 17 -8.27 -8.12 5.26
C GLY A 17 -6.96 -7.34 5.18
N PHE A 18 -6.54 -6.99 3.97
CA PHE A 18 -5.33 -6.21 3.73
C PHE A 18 -5.59 -5.02 2.82
N GLN A 19 -4.82 -3.95 3.02
CA GLN A 19 -4.73 -2.81 2.12
C GLN A 19 -3.31 -2.70 1.60
N ILE A 20 -3.20 -2.23 0.37
CA ILE A 20 -1.93 -2.06 -0.32
C ILE A 20 -1.79 -0.60 -0.70
N ARG A 21 -0.56 -0.09 -0.69
CA ARG A 21 -0.21 1.18 -1.32
C ARG A 21 1.10 1.03 -2.06
N ASP A 22 1.28 1.85 -3.07
CA ASP A 22 2.49 1.93 -3.88
C ASP A 22 3.06 3.35 -3.86
N ARG A 23 4.34 3.48 -4.20
CA ARG A 23 4.98 4.77 -4.45
C ARG A 23 5.92 4.63 -5.63
N MET A 24 5.99 5.66 -6.45
CA MET A 24 6.90 5.70 -7.58
C MET A 24 8.22 6.37 -7.21
N CYS A 25 9.31 5.96 -7.83
CA CYS A 25 10.58 6.65 -7.72
C CYS A 25 10.74 7.61 -8.91
N ASN A 26 10.79 8.93 -8.67
CA ASN A 26 11.14 9.91 -9.71
C ASN A 26 12.66 10.07 -9.93
N GLY A 27 13.47 9.08 -9.55
CA GLY A 27 14.92 9.11 -9.76
C GLY A 27 15.27 8.91 -11.23
N GLY A 28 16.18 9.73 -11.76
CA GLY A 28 16.77 9.54 -13.10
C GLY A 28 17.62 8.28 -13.20
N VAL A 29 18.39 8.14 -14.29
CA VAL A 29 19.11 6.91 -14.72
C VAL A 29 19.99 6.22 -13.64
N ASN A 30 20.37 6.92 -12.57
CA ASN A 30 21.02 6.36 -11.37
C ASN A 30 20.11 6.52 -10.14
N SER A 31 18.94 5.88 -10.14
CA SER A 31 17.89 6.07 -9.14
C SER A 31 18.25 5.42 -7.79
N ASP A 32 18.83 6.20 -6.87
CA ASP A 32 19.00 5.89 -5.43
C ASP A 32 17.65 5.90 -4.68
N CYS A 33 16.76 5.00 -5.05
CA CYS A 33 15.50 4.79 -4.35
C CYS A 33 15.60 3.53 -3.49
N ASP A 34 16.31 3.65 -2.38
CA ASP A 34 16.45 2.58 -1.40
C ASP A 34 15.10 2.27 -0.72
N GLY A 35 14.80 0.98 -0.58
CA GLY A 35 13.56 0.46 0.02
C GLY A 35 12.53 -0.02 -0.99
N LEU A 36 11.35 -0.44 -0.51
CA LEU A 36 10.30 -1.01 -1.34
C LEU A 36 9.43 0.08 -2.01
N SER A 37 8.97 -0.20 -3.22
CA SER A 37 7.96 0.58 -3.95
C SER A 37 6.53 0.24 -3.54
N TYR A 38 6.34 -0.80 -2.73
CA TYR A 38 5.03 -1.28 -2.28
C TYR A 38 5.03 -1.49 -0.77
N ASP A 39 3.86 -1.38 -0.16
CA ASP A 39 3.62 -1.61 1.26
C ASP A 39 2.24 -2.23 1.46
N SER A 40 2.12 -3.10 2.45
CA SER A 40 0.90 -3.85 2.76
C SER A 40 0.63 -3.81 4.25
N ARG A 41 -0.62 -3.57 4.64
CA ARG A 41 -1.05 -3.59 6.04
C ARG A 41 -2.38 -4.30 6.22
N GLU A 42 -2.60 -4.79 7.44
CA GLU A 42 -3.90 -5.31 7.84
C GLU A 42 -4.93 -4.19 7.97
N CYS A 43 -6.18 -4.52 7.62
CA CYS A 43 -7.35 -3.68 7.83
C CYS A 43 -8.45 -4.50 8.49
N THR A 44 -9.12 -3.91 9.49
CA THR A 44 -10.30 -4.49 10.11
C THR A 44 -11.51 -3.67 9.68
N VAL A 45 -12.45 -4.34 9.03
CA VAL A 45 -13.76 -3.80 8.66
C VAL A 45 -14.82 -4.38 9.59
N ILE A 46 -16.10 -4.18 9.27
CA ILE A 46 -17.21 -4.74 10.05
C ILE A 46 -17.05 -6.26 10.20
N PRO A 47 -17.34 -6.87 11.37
CA PRO A 47 -17.30 -8.33 11.51
C PRO A 47 -18.16 -9.02 10.44
N CYS A 48 -17.70 -10.18 9.95
CA CYS A 48 -18.55 -11.02 9.10
C CYS A 48 -19.67 -11.63 9.97
N SER A 49 -20.88 -11.68 9.41
CA SER A 49 -22.08 -12.24 10.04
C SER A 49 -22.19 -13.74 9.86
#